data_AF-A0AAE0VYJ0-F1
#
_entry.id   AF-A0AAE0VYJ0-F1
#
_cell.length_a   1.000
_cell.length_b   1.000
_cell.length_c   1.000
_cell.angle_alpha   90.00
_cell.angle_beta   90.00
_cell.angle_gamma   90.00
#
_symmetry.space_group_name_H-M   'P 1'
#
loop_
_entity.id
_entity.type
_entity.pdbx_description
1 polymer ?
#
loop_
_entity_poly.entity_id
_entity_poly.type
_entity_poly.pdbx_seq_one_letter_code
_entity_poly.pdbx_strand_id
1 'polypeptide(L)'
;MLWHGNVMEIIKIFTIFFLHLVEEISMQSRYSDRWEKISIRYGYWYELPPYQSMAFKEGYHRLNDVCKTDLYHGFLFAKDDNMKTIPIYDLNGNLAGIQSTIPSNMKGLNSLNQSIDLPPLEIMPPVLKGMRNSKGILSYTVIAYFKHPKLICSPIAAADVSPGKGLYLQMGFDLENDFLQIPLESKNLSPLWKKGPCLPLMGVHYFMNLDPQLPCEKLYPVFLMYDMEGHLGAFGWVFQGRPHNFYSNDGLGHWFHLTPITYPFIFDTSMLPSCMMNSKFQVFGIHVFLRDHSELVCTRKLEKLRLKQRPSELVPVTQIPIQRTIINADPINPNAISVDSDDTNNSSNRISIHWTDIECFLYLCLCSLLVL
;
A
#
# COMPACT_ATOMS: atom_id res chain seq x y z
N MET A 1 -27.36 20.87 -63.89
CA MET A 1 -27.74 21.55 -62.62
C MET A 1 -28.29 20.52 -61.63
N LEU A 2 -27.50 19.51 -61.27
CA LEU A 2 -27.91 18.38 -60.40
C LEU A 2 -26.68 17.78 -59.67
N TRP A 3 -25.78 18.63 -59.18
CA TRP A 3 -24.51 18.18 -58.59
C TRP A 3 -24.04 19.04 -57.40
N HIS A 4 -24.98 19.64 -56.66
CA HIS A 4 -24.65 20.44 -55.45
C HIS A 4 -25.35 19.95 -54.17
N GLY A 5 -26.27 18.97 -54.26
CA GLY A 5 -26.99 18.45 -53.08
C GLY A 5 -26.21 17.44 -52.23
N ASN A 6 -25.29 16.66 -52.82
CA ASN A 6 -24.63 15.54 -52.12
C ASN A 6 -23.38 15.92 -51.33
N VAL A 7 -22.76 17.08 -51.60
CA VAL A 7 -21.48 17.44 -50.95
C VAL A 7 -21.67 17.76 -49.46
N MET A 8 -22.80 18.38 -49.09
CA MET A 8 -23.09 18.75 -47.69
C MET A 8 -23.43 17.55 -46.81
N GLU A 9 -24.04 16.50 -47.35
CA GLU A 9 -24.30 15.25 -46.62
C GLU A 9 -23.00 14.48 -46.35
N ILE A 10 -22.12 14.41 -47.35
CA ILE A 10 -20.82 13.73 -47.22
C ILE A 10 -19.95 14.42 -46.16
N ILE A 11 -19.92 15.76 -46.13
CA ILE A 11 -19.16 16.51 -45.11
C ILE A 11 -19.68 16.22 -43.69
N LYS A 12 -21.00 16.10 -43.49
CA LYS A 12 -21.57 15.78 -42.17
C LYS A 12 -21.17 14.38 -41.70
N ILE A 13 -21.22 13.38 -42.59
CA ILE A 13 -20.81 12.00 -42.28
C ILE A 13 -19.32 11.96 -41.92
N PHE A 14 -18.46 12.62 -42.70
CA PHE A 14 -17.02 12.69 -42.40
C PHE A 14 -16.74 13.41 -41.08
N THR A 15 -17.50 14.46 -40.75
CA THR A 15 -17.32 15.19 -39.47
C THR A 15 -17.70 14.33 -38.27
N ILE A 16 -18.81 13.58 -38.35
CA ILE A 16 -19.22 12.65 -37.28
C ILE A 16 -18.20 11.52 -37.12
N PHE A 17 -17.72 10.96 -38.23
CA PHE A 17 -16.72 9.90 -38.21
C PHE A 17 -15.38 10.38 -37.65
N PHE A 18 -14.97 11.60 -37.99
CA PHE A 18 -13.76 12.23 -37.46
C PHE A 18 -13.88 12.57 -35.96
N LEU A 19 -15.07 13.01 -35.51
CA LEU A 19 -15.33 13.22 -34.07
C LEU A 19 -15.26 11.91 -33.28
N HIS A 20 -15.83 10.81 -33.79
CA HIS A 20 -15.69 9.50 -33.15
C HIS A 20 -14.24 8.96 -33.18
N LEU A 21 -13.51 9.17 -34.27
CA LEU A 21 -12.09 8.82 -34.34
C LEU A 21 -11.23 9.63 -33.36
N VAL A 22 -11.52 10.93 -33.19
CA VAL A 22 -10.82 11.78 -32.21
C VAL A 22 -11.18 11.36 -30.78
N GLU A 23 -12.43 10.99 -30.50
CA GLU A 23 -12.82 10.42 -29.20
C GLU A 23 -12.13 9.08 -28.91
N GLU A 24 -12.09 8.16 -29.87
CA GLU A 24 -11.42 6.85 -29.72
C GLU A 24 -9.89 7.00 -29.55
N ILE A 25 -9.25 7.87 -30.34
CA ILE A 25 -7.81 8.15 -30.20
C ILE A 25 -7.52 8.85 -28.86
N SER A 26 -8.42 9.70 -28.36
CA SER A 26 -8.28 10.31 -27.03
C SER A 26 -8.44 9.29 -25.90
N MET A 27 -9.32 8.29 -26.07
CA MET A 27 -9.49 7.19 -25.10
C MET A 27 -8.27 6.26 -25.08
N GLN A 28 -7.63 6.02 -26.23
CA GLN A 28 -6.47 5.14 -26.31
C GLN A 28 -5.18 5.77 -25.75
N SER A 29 -5.13 7.11 -25.61
CA SER A 29 -4.04 7.82 -24.92
C SER A 29 -4.03 7.66 -23.39
N ARG A 30 -5.06 7.02 -22.80
CA ARG A 30 -5.17 6.80 -21.34
C ARG A 30 -4.71 5.43 -20.82
N TYR A 31 -4.16 4.57 -21.68
CA TYR A 31 -3.32 3.47 -21.23
C TYR A 31 -1.88 3.97 -21.08
N SER A 32 -1.65 4.85 -20.11
CA SER A 32 -0.29 5.07 -19.63
C SER A 32 0.21 3.76 -19.03
N ASP A 33 1.28 3.22 -19.61
CA ASP A 33 2.02 2.06 -19.08
C ASP A 33 2.69 2.34 -17.72
N ARG A 34 2.49 3.54 -17.17
CA ARG A 34 3.07 3.99 -15.91
C ARG A 34 2.03 4.69 -15.05
N TRP A 35 2.25 4.67 -13.74
CA TRP A 35 1.55 5.58 -12.84
C TRP A 35 2.06 6.99 -13.07
N GLU A 36 1.16 7.91 -13.40
CA GLU A 36 1.52 9.28 -13.76
C GLU A 36 2.04 10.08 -12.57
N LYS A 37 1.49 9.78 -11.38
CA LYS A 37 1.76 10.52 -10.16
C LYS A 37 1.76 9.59 -8.97
N ILE A 38 2.93 9.41 -8.36
CA ILE A 38 3.05 8.69 -7.08
C ILE A 38 3.21 9.71 -5.97
N SER A 39 2.30 9.67 -5.00
CA SER A 39 2.37 10.54 -3.82
C SER A 39 2.25 9.72 -2.54
N ILE A 40 2.80 10.26 -1.46
CA ILE A 40 2.92 9.59 -0.17
C ILE A 40 2.37 10.52 0.90
N ARG A 41 1.70 9.94 1.89
CA ARG A 41 1.14 10.70 3.00
C ARG A 41 1.66 10.22 4.36
N TYR A 42 2.40 11.11 5.01
CA TYR A 42 2.95 11.01 6.38
C TYR A 42 2.32 12.05 7.34
N GLY A 43 1.15 12.59 6.97
CA GLY A 43 0.56 13.82 7.54
C GLY A 43 0.49 14.91 6.47
N TYR A 44 1.62 15.20 5.81
CA TYR A 44 1.69 16.04 4.61
C TYR A 44 1.80 15.18 3.35
N TRP A 45 1.41 15.78 2.22
CA TRP A 45 1.56 15.19 0.90
C TRP A 45 2.98 15.40 0.40
N TYR A 46 3.57 14.32 -0.10
CA TYR A 46 4.88 14.33 -0.73
C TYR A 46 4.81 13.59 -2.06
N GLU A 47 5.34 14.17 -3.13
CA GLU A 47 5.36 13.54 -4.45
C GLU A 47 6.73 12.93 -4.71
N LEU A 48 6.77 11.68 -5.19
CA LEU A 48 8.03 11.05 -5.57
C LEU A 48 8.49 11.59 -6.93
N PRO A 49 9.80 11.89 -7.09
CA PRO A 49 10.32 12.30 -8.39
C PRO A 49 10.12 11.17 -9.40
N PRO A 50 9.46 11.41 -10.56
CA PRO A 50 9.16 10.34 -11.51
C PRO A 50 10.39 9.79 -12.24
N TYR A 51 11.52 10.52 -12.19
CA TYR A 51 12.77 10.16 -12.86
C TYR A 51 13.99 10.35 -11.95
N GLN A 52 15.03 9.52 -12.15
CA GLN A 52 16.30 9.65 -11.43
C GLN A 52 16.91 11.04 -11.56
N SER A 53 16.85 11.64 -12.75
CA SER A 53 17.39 12.99 -13.00
C SER A 53 16.67 14.09 -12.22
N MET A 54 15.37 13.91 -11.95
CA MET A 54 14.62 14.80 -11.06
C MET A 54 14.96 14.54 -9.61
N ALA A 55 15.11 13.26 -9.21
CA ALA A 55 15.52 12.90 -7.87
C ALA A 55 16.84 13.56 -7.48
N PHE A 56 17.86 13.51 -8.35
CA PHE A 56 19.13 14.21 -8.12
C PHE A 56 18.96 15.72 -7.95
N LYS A 57 18.12 16.36 -8.77
CA LYS A 57 17.83 17.81 -8.66
C LYS A 57 17.14 18.15 -7.35
N GLU A 58 16.34 17.23 -6.81
CA GLU A 58 15.62 17.38 -5.55
C GLU A 58 16.43 16.98 -4.31
N GLY A 59 17.72 16.66 -4.48
CA GLY A 59 18.66 16.35 -3.40
C GLY A 59 18.71 14.87 -3.00
N TYR A 60 18.09 13.98 -3.78
CA TYR A 60 18.29 12.55 -3.56
C TYR A 60 19.68 12.10 -3.98
N HIS A 61 20.24 11.16 -3.24
CA HIS A 61 21.45 10.44 -3.60
C HIS A 61 21.15 8.95 -3.76
N ARG A 62 21.91 8.31 -4.64
CA ARG A 62 21.79 6.88 -4.95
C ARG A 62 22.50 6.04 -3.89
N LEU A 63 21.89 4.94 -3.47
CA LEU A 63 22.39 4.08 -2.38
C LEU A 63 23.14 2.82 -2.84
N ASN A 64 23.00 2.43 -4.11
CA ASN A 64 23.56 1.18 -4.65
C ASN A 64 24.06 1.32 -6.09
N ASP A 65 25.15 0.63 -6.43
CA ASP A 65 25.75 0.70 -7.78
C ASP A 65 25.20 -0.33 -8.78
N VAL A 66 24.55 -1.37 -8.28
CA VAL A 66 24.08 -2.50 -9.09
C VAL A 66 22.56 -2.55 -9.08
N CYS A 67 21.94 -2.60 -10.27
CA CYS A 67 20.48 -2.67 -10.38
C CYS A 67 19.93 -4.00 -9.84
N LYS A 68 20.54 -5.12 -10.23
CA LYS A 68 20.06 -6.47 -9.90
C LYS A 68 20.83 -7.03 -8.71
N THR A 69 20.14 -7.27 -7.59
CA THR A 69 20.69 -7.90 -6.38
C THR A 69 19.81 -9.06 -5.95
N ASP A 70 20.27 -9.88 -5.01
CA ASP A 70 19.48 -10.98 -4.43
C ASP A 70 18.39 -10.49 -3.46
N LEU A 71 18.41 -9.21 -3.08
CA LEU A 71 17.49 -8.63 -2.08
C LEU A 71 16.39 -7.77 -2.73
N TYR A 72 16.72 -7.09 -3.82
CA TYR A 72 15.83 -6.20 -4.56
C TYR A 72 16.35 -5.94 -5.99
N HIS A 73 15.45 -5.47 -6.85
CA HIS A 73 15.77 -4.96 -8.18
C HIS A 73 15.57 -3.44 -8.23
N GLY A 74 16.49 -2.75 -8.91
CA GLY A 74 16.44 -1.32 -9.17
C GLY A 74 17.50 -0.51 -8.43
N PHE A 75 17.51 0.78 -8.72
CA PHE A 75 18.38 1.74 -8.07
C PHE A 75 17.61 2.46 -6.97
N LEU A 76 18.08 2.31 -5.74
CA LEU A 76 17.53 2.90 -4.54
C LEU A 76 18.06 4.32 -4.37
N PHE A 77 17.17 5.26 -4.06
CA PHE A 77 17.51 6.66 -3.82
C PHE A 77 16.96 7.10 -2.47
N ALA A 78 17.75 7.84 -1.69
CA ALA A 78 17.32 8.43 -0.43
C ALA A 78 17.61 9.93 -0.41
N LYS A 79 16.79 10.65 0.36
CA LYS A 79 16.93 12.07 0.64
C LYS A 79 17.05 12.24 2.15
N ASP A 80 18.07 12.99 2.60
CA ASP A 80 18.30 13.29 4.02
C ASP A 80 18.30 12.06 4.94
N ASP A 81 18.90 10.94 4.49
CA ASP A 81 18.92 9.64 5.18
C ASP A 81 17.52 9.06 5.51
N ASN A 82 16.47 9.51 4.82
CA ASN A 82 15.12 9.02 5.01
C ASN A 82 14.94 7.61 4.45
N MET A 83 14.93 6.63 5.35
CA MET A 83 14.70 5.22 5.02
C MET A 83 13.22 4.80 5.11
N LYS A 84 12.30 5.72 5.45
CA LYS A 84 10.86 5.44 5.52
C LYS A 84 10.27 5.26 4.12
N THR A 85 10.79 6.01 3.15
CA THR A 85 10.44 5.97 1.73
C THR A 85 11.72 6.07 0.91
N ILE A 86 12.02 5.00 0.18
CA ILE A 86 13.16 4.90 -0.70
C ILE A 86 12.60 4.63 -2.10
N PRO A 87 12.49 5.64 -2.98
CA PRO A 87 12.11 5.41 -4.36
C PRO A 87 13.10 4.45 -5.04
N ILE A 88 12.54 3.55 -5.84
CA ILE A 88 13.28 2.57 -6.64
C ILE A 88 13.11 2.94 -8.10
N TYR A 89 14.22 3.15 -8.80
CA TYR A 89 14.22 3.45 -10.23
C TYR A 89 14.69 2.25 -11.06
N ASP A 90 14.11 2.08 -12.25
CA ASP A 90 14.54 1.07 -13.21
C ASP A 90 15.83 1.45 -13.95
N LEU A 91 16.31 0.54 -14.81
CA LEU A 91 17.47 0.73 -15.67
C LEU A 91 17.35 1.94 -16.61
N ASN A 92 16.12 2.34 -16.96
CA ASN A 92 15.82 3.47 -17.84
C ASN A 92 15.63 4.79 -17.06
N GLY A 93 15.81 4.77 -15.74
CA GLY A 93 15.68 5.92 -14.87
C GLY A 93 14.25 6.32 -14.51
N ASN A 94 13.25 5.48 -14.77
CA ASN A 94 11.85 5.72 -14.37
C ASN A 94 11.58 5.17 -12.98
N LEU A 95 10.69 5.83 -12.23
CA LEU A 95 10.20 5.32 -10.95
C LEU A 95 9.49 3.97 -11.16
N ALA A 96 10.03 2.93 -10.54
CA ALA A 96 9.65 1.54 -10.74
C ALA A 96 9.17 0.85 -9.46
N GLY A 97 9.32 1.49 -8.31
CA GLY A 97 8.82 0.97 -7.04
C GLY A 97 9.17 1.87 -5.87
N ILE A 98 8.85 1.37 -4.68
CA ILE A 98 9.15 1.99 -3.39
C ILE A 98 9.57 0.90 -2.40
N GLN A 99 10.59 1.21 -1.62
CA GLN A 99 11.00 0.44 -0.46
C GLN A 99 10.75 1.25 0.81
N SER A 100 10.27 0.59 1.86
CA SER A 100 10.21 1.16 3.21
C SER A 100 11.01 0.29 4.17
N THR A 101 11.75 0.94 5.06
CA THR A 101 12.56 0.26 6.08
C THR A 101 11.95 0.43 7.46
N ILE A 102 11.97 -0.66 8.23
CA ILE A 102 11.43 -0.77 9.57
C ILE A 102 12.53 -1.28 10.51
N PRO A 103 12.76 -0.68 11.68
CA PRO A 103 13.81 -1.12 12.58
C PRO A 103 13.46 -2.47 13.25
N SER A 104 14.45 -3.34 13.50
CA SER A 104 14.22 -4.67 14.09
C SER A 104 14.02 -4.68 15.61
N ASN A 105 14.25 -3.56 16.28
CA ASN A 105 14.17 -3.46 17.73
C ASN A 105 12.81 -2.92 18.21
N MET A 106 11.77 -3.04 17.38
CA MET A 106 10.43 -2.60 17.76
C MET A 106 9.77 -3.61 18.69
N LYS A 107 8.97 -3.09 19.62
CA LYS A 107 8.11 -3.88 20.50
C LYS A 107 6.65 -3.69 20.12
N GLY A 108 5.89 -4.77 20.26
CA GLY A 108 4.43 -4.81 20.10
C GLY A 108 3.77 -5.66 21.17
N LEU A 109 2.52 -6.05 20.92
CA LEU A 109 1.76 -6.92 21.80
C LEU A 109 1.27 -8.15 21.03
N ASN A 110 1.34 -9.32 21.64
CA ASN A 110 0.64 -10.50 21.12
C ASN A 110 -0.84 -10.50 21.57
N SER A 111 -1.56 -11.53 21.15
CA SER A 111 -2.97 -11.77 21.52
C SER A 111 -3.22 -11.93 23.02
N LEU A 112 -2.18 -12.23 23.80
CA LEU A 112 -2.20 -12.33 25.26
C LEU A 112 -1.80 -11.02 25.96
N ASN A 113 -1.65 -9.93 25.21
CA ASN A 113 -1.17 -8.62 25.69
C ASN A 113 0.25 -8.64 26.29
N GLN A 114 1.07 -9.60 25.90
CA GLN A 114 2.48 -9.69 26.29
C GLN A 114 3.34 -8.93 25.27
N SER A 115 4.40 -8.29 25.75
CA SER A 115 5.35 -7.62 24.86
C SER A 115 6.07 -8.65 23.99
N ILE A 116 6.11 -8.40 22.68
CA ILE A 116 6.84 -9.22 21.70
C ILE A 116 7.76 -8.37 20.84
N ASP A 117 8.79 -8.99 20.27
CA ASP A 117 9.61 -8.39 19.22
C ASP A 117 8.86 -8.36 17.89
N LEU A 118 9.02 -7.26 17.16
CA LEU A 118 8.43 -7.06 15.84
C LEU A 118 9.48 -6.79 14.77
N PRO A 119 9.20 -7.11 13.51
CA PRO A 119 8.09 -7.94 13.00
C PRO A 119 8.21 -9.42 13.43
N PRO A 120 7.09 -10.08 13.78
CA PRO A 120 7.07 -11.51 14.05
C PRO A 120 7.28 -12.30 12.74
N LEU A 121 7.75 -13.55 12.84
CA LEU A 121 8.06 -14.37 11.65
C LEU A 121 6.81 -14.67 10.82
N GLU A 122 5.64 -14.67 11.46
CA GLU A 122 4.35 -15.01 10.89
C GLU A 122 3.83 -13.99 9.86
N ILE A 123 4.39 -12.77 9.85
CA ILE A 123 4.06 -11.73 8.85
C ILE A 123 5.14 -11.57 7.78
N MET A 124 6.06 -12.54 7.71
CA MET A 124 7.09 -12.64 6.68
C MET A 124 6.69 -13.78 5.73
N PRO A 125 6.41 -13.49 4.44
CA PRO A 125 6.37 -12.19 3.74
C PRO A 125 5.13 -11.31 4.01
N PRO A 126 5.12 -10.01 3.62
CA PRO A 126 6.05 -9.30 2.71
C PRO A 126 7.22 -8.61 3.43
N VAL A 127 7.32 -8.76 4.75
CA VAL A 127 8.42 -8.17 5.52
C VAL A 127 9.65 -9.06 5.38
N LEU A 128 10.71 -8.52 4.79
CA LEU A 128 11.93 -9.25 4.51
C LEU A 128 13.08 -8.72 5.36
N LYS A 129 14.05 -9.58 5.67
CA LYS A 129 15.27 -9.18 6.36
C LYS A 129 16.09 -8.28 5.44
N GLY A 130 16.35 -7.06 5.89
CA GLY A 130 17.19 -6.09 5.21
C GLY A 130 18.62 -6.09 5.73
N MET A 131 19.27 -4.94 5.59
CA MET A 131 20.66 -4.74 6.00
C MET A 131 20.77 -4.31 7.46
N ARG A 132 21.94 -4.52 8.06
CA ARG A 132 22.32 -3.88 9.34
C ARG A 132 22.80 -2.46 9.08
N ASN A 133 22.37 -1.51 9.90
CA ASN A 133 22.90 -0.15 9.86
C ASN A 133 24.31 -0.07 10.50
N SER A 134 24.93 1.11 10.46
CA SER A 134 26.26 1.36 11.06
C SER A 134 26.35 1.06 12.56
N LYS A 135 25.20 1.01 13.26
CA LYS A 135 25.09 0.65 14.68
C LYS A 135 24.86 -0.86 14.90
N GLY A 136 24.93 -1.67 13.84
CA GLY A 136 24.69 -3.11 13.89
C GLY A 136 23.22 -3.51 14.04
N ILE A 137 22.29 -2.56 14.04
CA ILE A 137 20.85 -2.83 14.19
C ILE A 137 20.33 -3.35 12.85
N LEU A 138 19.73 -4.54 12.88
CA LEU A 138 19.07 -5.11 11.70
C LEU A 138 17.87 -4.24 11.32
N SER A 139 17.65 -4.09 10.02
CA SER A 139 16.43 -3.49 9.51
C SER A 139 15.65 -4.51 8.71
N TYR A 140 14.34 -4.33 8.67
CA TYR A 140 13.44 -5.07 7.81
C TYR A 140 12.98 -4.16 6.67
N THR A 141 12.69 -4.74 5.52
CA THR A 141 12.23 -4.03 4.34
C THR A 141 10.89 -4.58 3.87
N VAL A 142 10.07 -3.68 3.34
CA VAL A 142 8.91 -4.02 2.51
C VAL A 142 9.08 -3.31 1.18
N ILE A 143 8.76 -4.00 0.08
CA ILE A 143 8.99 -3.49 -1.27
C ILE A 143 7.72 -3.69 -2.09
N ALA A 144 7.33 -2.63 -2.78
CA ALA A 144 6.28 -2.63 -3.78
C ALA A 144 6.82 -2.11 -5.10
N TYR A 145 6.68 -2.89 -6.16
CA TYR A 145 7.04 -2.49 -7.52
C TYR A 145 5.81 -2.05 -8.30
N PHE A 146 6.01 -1.04 -9.13
CA PHE A 146 4.99 -0.37 -9.95
C PHE A 146 4.89 -0.91 -11.37
N LYS A 147 5.74 -1.87 -11.67
CA LYS A 147 5.78 -2.67 -12.89
C LYS A 147 6.37 -4.03 -12.55
N HIS A 148 6.26 -4.98 -13.45
CA HIS A 148 6.69 -6.35 -13.20
C HIS A 148 8.20 -6.42 -12.85
N PRO A 149 8.63 -7.17 -11.81
CA PRO A 149 10.02 -7.21 -11.34
C PRO A 149 11.08 -7.57 -12.39
N LYS A 150 10.75 -8.50 -13.31
CA LYS A 150 11.58 -8.86 -14.49
C LYS A 150 11.98 -7.65 -15.37
N LEU A 151 11.18 -6.60 -15.39
CA LEU A 151 11.38 -5.43 -16.26
C LEU A 151 12.19 -4.31 -15.58
N ILE A 152 12.56 -4.45 -14.31
CA ILE A 152 13.21 -3.37 -13.56
C ILE A 152 14.66 -3.19 -14.01
N CYS A 153 15.39 -4.28 -14.14
CA CYS A 153 16.81 -4.28 -14.52
C CYS A 153 17.08 -4.88 -15.91
N SER A 154 16.03 -5.04 -16.72
CA SER A 154 16.15 -5.51 -18.10
C SER A 154 16.10 -4.32 -19.07
N PRO A 155 17.03 -4.22 -20.04
CA PRO A 155 16.97 -3.22 -21.10
C PRO A 155 15.89 -3.52 -22.16
N ILE A 156 15.35 -4.74 -22.17
CA ILE A 156 14.40 -5.22 -23.18
C ILE A 156 13.10 -5.63 -22.49
N ALA A 157 11.95 -5.27 -23.07
CA ALA A 157 10.66 -5.80 -22.65
C ALA A 157 10.68 -7.34 -22.79
N ALA A 158 10.48 -8.06 -21.69
CA ALA A 158 10.39 -9.51 -21.72
C ALA A 158 9.11 -9.91 -22.48
N ALA A 159 9.23 -10.81 -23.46
CA ALA A 159 8.12 -11.17 -24.36
C ALA A 159 6.91 -11.79 -23.63
N ASP A 160 7.14 -12.36 -22.44
CA ASP A 160 6.14 -12.97 -21.55
C ASP A 160 5.52 -11.99 -20.53
N VAL A 161 5.94 -10.72 -20.52
CA VAL A 161 5.57 -9.76 -19.48
C VAL A 161 5.01 -8.48 -20.08
N SER A 162 3.83 -8.07 -19.61
CA SER A 162 3.27 -6.77 -19.98
C SER A 162 4.15 -5.62 -19.46
N PRO A 163 4.53 -4.65 -20.29
CA PRO A 163 5.29 -3.47 -19.85
C PRO A 163 4.43 -2.47 -19.07
N GLY A 164 3.12 -2.71 -18.98
CA GLY A 164 2.16 -1.81 -18.36
C GLY A 164 2.34 -1.65 -16.84
N LYS A 165 1.59 -0.70 -16.29
CA LYS A 165 1.56 -0.42 -14.86
C LYS A 165 1.01 -1.61 -14.08
N GLY A 166 1.53 -1.81 -12.89
CA GLY A 166 1.01 -2.78 -11.93
C GLY A 166 1.37 -2.41 -10.50
N LEU A 167 0.97 -3.26 -9.57
CA LEU A 167 1.44 -3.22 -8.19
C LEU A 167 1.82 -4.65 -7.79
N TYR A 168 3.10 -4.84 -7.47
CA TYR A 168 3.68 -6.14 -7.15
C TYR A 168 4.36 -6.04 -5.79
N LEU A 169 3.85 -6.76 -4.80
CA LEU A 169 4.47 -6.79 -3.47
C LEU A 169 5.51 -7.91 -3.45
N GLN A 170 6.72 -7.61 -3.01
CA GLN A 170 7.77 -8.61 -2.91
C GLN A 170 7.45 -9.61 -1.79
N MET A 171 7.45 -10.91 -2.11
CA MET A 171 7.08 -11.99 -1.19
C MET A 171 8.23 -12.94 -0.87
N GLY A 172 9.40 -12.74 -1.46
CA GLY A 172 10.57 -13.59 -1.25
C GLY A 172 11.84 -12.98 -1.83
N PHE A 173 12.86 -13.83 -1.93
CA PHE A 173 14.17 -13.45 -2.49
C PHE A 173 14.30 -13.87 -3.96
N ASP A 174 13.43 -14.74 -4.48
CA ASP A 174 13.29 -14.91 -5.94
C ASP A 174 12.42 -13.79 -6.51
N LEU A 175 13.02 -12.62 -6.70
CA LEU A 175 12.31 -11.38 -7.03
C LEU A 175 11.45 -11.43 -8.29
N GLU A 176 11.77 -12.33 -9.21
CA GLU A 176 11.06 -12.48 -10.49
C GLU A 176 9.88 -13.45 -10.43
N ASN A 177 9.74 -14.22 -9.34
CA ASN A 177 8.69 -15.24 -9.18
C ASN A 177 7.95 -15.13 -7.84
N ASP A 178 8.62 -14.72 -6.78
CA ASP A 178 8.08 -14.54 -5.42
C ASP A 178 7.49 -13.14 -5.24
N PHE A 179 6.37 -12.88 -5.91
CA PHE A 179 5.63 -11.64 -5.73
C PHE A 179 4.13 -11.87 -5.65
N LEU A 180 3.43 -10.96 -4.95
CA LEU A 180 1.98 -10.87 -4.97
C LEU A 180 1.57 -9.74 -5.92
N GLN A 181 1.01 -10.11 -7.07
CA GLN A 181 0.41 -9.13 -7.98
C GLN A 181 -0.95 -8.69 -7.44
N ILE A 182 -1.11 -7.38 -7.24
CA ILE A 182 -2.38 -6.78 -6.84
C ILE A 182 -3.22 -6.51 -8.08
N PRO A 183 -4.48 -7.00 -8.14
CA PRO A 183 -5.37 -6.71 -9.24
C PRO A 183 -5.66 -5.20 -9.35
N LEU A 184 -5.62 -4.66 -10.57
CA LEU A 184 -5.97 -3.27 -10.83
C LEU A 184 -7.47 -2.99 -10.61
N GLU A 185 -8.30 -4.02 -10.59
CA GLU A 185 -9.74 -3.92 -10.35
C GLU A 185 -10.16 -4.75 -9.12
N SER A 186 -10.92 -4.15 -8.21
CA SER A 186 -11.32 -4.75 -6.94
C SER A 186 -12.20 -5.98 -7.10
N LYS A 187 -12.94 -6.09 -8.21
CA LYS A 187 -13.77 -7.26 -8.55
C LYS A 187 -12.94 -8.55 -8.72
N ASN A 188 -11.64 -8.40 -9.01
CA ASN A 188 -10.70 -9.50 -9.19
C ASN A 188 -9.92 -9.83 -7.91
N LEU A 189 -10.20 -9.15 -6.78
CA LEU A 189 -9.58 -9.46 -5.51
C LEU A 189 -10.03 -10.83 -4.99
N SER A 190 -9.09 -11.57 -4.43
CA SER A 190 -9.38 -12.79 -3.67
C SER A 190 -10.28 -12.47 -2.45
N PRO A 191 -11.17 -13.39 -2.03
CA PRO A 191 -11.96 -13.27 -0.79
C PRO A 191 -11.15 -13.12 0.51
N LEU A 192 -9.82 -13.32 0.43
CA LEU A 192 -8.88 -13.01 1.51
C LEU A 192 -8.80 -11.50 1.80
N TRP A 193 -9.01 -10.65 0.79
CA TRP A 193 -9.05 -9.20 0.96
C TRP A 193 -10.41 -8.79 1.50
N LYS A 194 -10.46 -8.47 2.78
CA LYS A 194 -11.69 -8.09 3.45
C LYS A 194 -11.95 -6.61 3.23
N LYS A 195 -13.12 -6.31 2.68
CA LYS A 195 -13.57 -4.96 2.39
C LYS A 195 -13.84 -4.21 3.71
N GLY A 196 -13.19 -3.08 3.90
CA GLY A 196 -13.42 -2.15 4.99
C GLY A 196 -14.24 -0.92 4.56
N PRO A 197 -14.21 0.14 5.39
CA PRO A 197 -14.91 1.38 5.11
C PRO A 197 -14.40 2.11 3.85
N CYS A 198 -15.28 2.91 3.25
CA CYS A 198 -14.89 3.92 2.26
C CYS A 198 -14.63 5.25 2.97
N LEU A 199 -13.40 5.75 2.89
CA LEU A 199 -13.00 7.01 3.52
C LEU A 199 -12.84 8.12 2.47
N PRO A 200 -13.41 9.32 2.68
CA PRO A 200 -13.27 10.43 1.75
C PRO A 200 -11.80 10.70 1.39
N LEU A 201 -11.51 10.82 0.08
CA LEU A 201 -10.17 11.04 -0.48
C LEU A 201 -9.15 9.91 -0.27
N MET A 202 -9.61 8.74 0.19
CA MET A 202 -8.78 7.55 0.38
C MET A 202 -9.45 6.29 -0.21
N GLY A 203 -10.72 6.37 -0.59
CA GLY A 203 -11.43 5.28 -1.24
C GLY A 203 -11.83 4.15 -0.29
N VAL A 204 -12.21 3.02 -0.89
CA VAL A 204 -12.60 1.78 -0.22
C VAL A 204 -11.34 1.04 0.21
N HIS A 205 -11.18 0.85 1.52
CA HIS A 205 -10.06 0.09 2.07
C HIS A 205 -10.30 -1.41 1.96
N TYR A 206 -9.24 -2.18 1.73
CA TYR A 206 -9.23 -3.64 1.78
C TYR A 206 -8.05 -4.11 2.62
N PHE A 207 -8.30 -4.95 3.61
CA PHE A 207 -7.30 -5.50 4.52
C PHE A 207 -7.18 -7.00 4.30
N MET A 208 -5.96 -7.52 4.16
CA MET A 208 -5.76 -8.94 3.90
C MET A 208 -5.96 -9.76 5.17
N ASN A 209 -6.83 -10.77 5.10
CA ASN A 209 -7.09 -11.75 6.15
C ASN A 209 -7.45 -11.16 7.53
N LEU A 210 -8.04 -9.96 7.57
CA LEU A 210 -8.48 -9.33 8.80
C LEU A 210 -9.75 -10.00 9.32
N ASP A 211 -9.69 -10.57 10.52
CA ASP A 211 -10.78 -11.32 11.14
C ASP A 211 -10.77 -11.11 12.67
N PRO A 212 -11.92 -11.08 13.37
CA PRO A 212 -11.98 -10.94 14.82
C PRO A 212 -11.23 -12.02 15.61
N GLN A 213 -11.02 -13.20 15.00
CA GLN A 213 -10.30 -14.32 15.59
C GLN A 213 -8.82 -14.36 15.17
N LEU A 214 -8.36 -13.43 14.33
CA LEU A 214 -6.96 -13.36 13.91
C LEU A 214 -6.08 -13.04 15.12
N PRO A 215 -5.01 -13.83 15.39
CA PRO A 215 -4.04 -13.44 16.40
C PRO A 215 -3.39 -12.10 16.05
N CYS A 216 -3.28 -11.17 16.99
CA CYS A 216 -2.78 -9.82 16.71
C CYS A 216 -1.37 -9.79 16.10
N GLU A 217 -0.50 -10.68 16.56
CA GLU A 217 0.85 -10.85 16.01
C GLU A 217 0.87 -11.35 14.55
N LYS A 218 -0.28 -11.75 14.00
CA LYS A 218 -0.44 -12.18 12.60
C LYS A 218 -1.14 -11.13 11.73
N LEU A 219 -1.25 -9.88 12.20
CA LEU A 219 -1.82 -8.79 11.41
C LEU A 219 -0.98 -8.57 10.14
N TYR A 220 -1.57 -8.85 8.98
CA TYR A 220 -0.87 -8.70 7.71
C TYR A 220 -0.65 -7.22 7.38
N PRO A 221 0.58 -6.80 7.02
CA PRO A 221 0.95 -5.40 7.10
C PRO A 221 0.61 -4.59 5.85
N VAL A 222 -0.42 -4.99 5.11
CA VAL A 222 -0.77 -4.38 3.82
C VAL A 222 -2.26 -4.10 3.76
N PHE A 223 -2.59 -2.90 3.27
CA PHE A 223 -3.93 -2.55 2.88
C PHE A 223 -3.97 -1.93 1.49
N LEU A 224 -5.09 -2.09 0.80
CA LEU A 224 -5.32 -1.57 -0.54
C LEU A 224 -6.45 -0.55 -0.51
N MET A 225 -6.44 0.36 -1.47
CA MET A 225 -7.44 1.41 -1.61
C MET A 225 -7.90 1.50 -3.06
N TYR A 226 -9.20 1.32 -3.25
CA TYR A 226 -9.86 1.38 -4.56
C TYR A 226 -10.84 2.55 -4.60
N ASP A 227 -11.06 3.12 -5.78
CA ASP A 227 -12.16 4.07 -5.99
C ASP A 227 -13.54 3.36 -5.91
N MET A 228 -14.62 4.12 -6.09
CA MET A 228 -16.00 3.60 -5.99
C MET A 228 -16.39 2.72 -7.19
N GLU A 229 -15.71 2.88 -8.31
CA GLU A 229 -15.80 2.10 -9.53
C GLU A 229 -15.02 0.79 -9.40
N GLY A 230 -14.09 0.72 -8.45
CA GLY A 230 -13.28 -0.44 -8.14
C GLY A 230 -11.92 -0.45 -8.82
N HIS A 231 -11.36 0.69 -9.24
CA HIS A 231 -9.98 0.77 -9.74
C HIS A 231 -8.99 1.04 -8.61
N LEU A 232 -7.84 0.36 -8.67
CA LEU A 232 -6.76 0.54 -7.70
C LEU A 232 -6.21 1.97 -7.81
N GLY A 233 -6.28 2.72 -6.72
CA GLY A 233 -5.75 4.09 -6.68
C GLY A 233 -4.67 4.29 -5.63
N ALA A 234 -4.59 3.44 -4.60
CA ALA A 234 -3.55 3.53 -3.58
C ALA A 234 -3.35 2.20 -2.85
N PHE A 235 -2.26 2.09 -2.10
CA PHE A 235 -2.01 1.02 -1.14
C PHE A 235 -1.28 1.61 0.08
N GLY A 236 -1.04 0.80 1.10
CA GLY A 236 -0.21 1.23 2.20
C GLY A 236 0.28 0.09 3.06
N TRP A 237 1.21 0.45 3.94
CA TRP A 237 1.75 -0.44 4.94
C TRP A 237 1.14 -0.12 6.30
N VAL A 238 0.81 -1.15 7.08
CA VAL A 238 0.27 -1.00 8.44
C VAL A 238 0.93 -2.01 9.38
N PHE A 239 1.83 -1.53 10.23
CA PHE A 239 2.61 -2.36 11.14
C PHE A 239 2.12 -2.20 12.56
N GLN A 240 2.17 -3.28 13.33
CA GLN A 240 2.01 -3.21 14.78
C GLN A 240 3.19 -2.47 15.42
N GLY A 241 2.94 -1.83 16.56
CA GLY A 241 3.96 -1.29 17.45
C GLY A 241 4.19 0.20 17.28
N ARG A 242 5.39 0.64 17.68
CA ARG A 242 5.78 2.06 17.63
C ARG A 242 7.30 2.17 17.40
N PRO A 243 7.75 2.73 16.26
CA PRO A 243 9.17 2.98 16.06
C PRO A 243 9.72 4.00 17.08
N HIS A 244 10.96 3.81 17.54
CA HIS A 244 11.61 4.67 18.54
C HIS A 244 11.68 6.15 18.12
N ASN A 245 11.84 6.43 16.83
CA ASN A 245 11.91 7.78 16.26
C ASN A 245 10.54 8.27 15.76
N PHE A 246 9.45 7.90 16.44
CA PHE A 246 8.09 8.23 16.02
C PHE A 246 7.87 9.72 15.76
N TYR A 247 8.50 10.56 16.57
CA TYR A 247 8.41 12.02 16.52
C TYR A 247 9.75 12.66 16.16
N SER A 248 10.58 12.02 15.32
CA SER A 248 11.79 12.71 14.85
C SER A 248 11.39 14.01 14.16
N ASN A 249 11.92 15.14 14.65
CA ASN A 249 11.80 16.46 14.03
C ASN A 249 12.65 16.55 12.74
N ASP A 250 12.80 15.44 12.01
CA ASP A 250 13.58 15.36 10.78
C ASP A 250 12.90 16.10 9.62
N GLY A 251 11.70 16.66 9.83
CA GLY A 251 10.97 17.44 8.83
C GLY A 251 10.34 16.61 7.72
N LEU A 252 10.48 15.28 7.75
CA LEU A 252 10.15 14.38 6.64
C LEU A 252 8.86 13.57 6.87
N GLY A 253 8.02 14.04 7.80
CA GLY A 253 6.70 13.48 8.08
C GLY A 253 6.72 12.30 9.06
N HIS A 254 5.62 12.17 9.80
CA HIS A 254 5.42 11.11 10.78
C HIS A 254 4.75 9.91 10.11
N TRP A 255 5.13 8.69 10.51
CA TRP A 255 4.25 7.55 10.23
C TRP A 255 2.85 7.89 10.73
N PHE A 256 1.81 7.58 9.95
CA PHE A 256 0.47 7.73 10.52
C PHE A 256 0.38 6.81 11.74
N HIS A 257 -0.35 7.24 12.75
CA HIS A 257 -0.52 6.51 14.00
C HIS A 257 -1.98 6.19 14.20
N LEU A 258 -2.28 4.95 14.57
CA LEU A 258 -3.61 4.59 15.01
C LEU A 258 -3.58 3.90 16.37
N THR A 259 -4.60 4.22 17.16
CA THR A 259 -4.87 3.69 18.49
C THR A 259 -6.30 3.15 18.52
N PRO A 260 -6.71 2.42 19.57
CA PRO A 260 -8.11 1.98 19.70
C PRO A 260 -9.13 3.12 19.57
N ILE A 261 -8.76 4.34 19.96
CA ILE A 261 -9.61 5.53 19.83
C ILE A 261 -9.80 5.94 18.37
N THR A 262 -8.78 5.74 17.52
CA THR A 262 -8.82 6.18 16.11
C THR A 262 -9.15 5.06 15.13
N TYR A 263 -9.15 3.79 15.55
CA TYR A 263 -9.55 2.67 14.68
C TYR A 263 -10.92 2.79 14.03
N PRO A 264 -11.99 3.26 14.72
CA PRO A 264 -13.30 3.40 14.09
C PRO A 264 -13.34 4.33 12.87
N PHE A 265 -12.32 5.19 12.69
CA PHE A 265 -12.23 6.07 11.52
C PHE A 265 -11.64 5.39 10.29
N ILE A 266 -10.91 4.29 10.46
CA ILE A 266 -10.16 3.63 9.38
C ILE A 266 -10.64 2.20 9.13
N PHE A 267 -10.97 1.49 10.20
CA PHE A 267 -11.37 0.09 10.17
C PHE A 267 -12.86 -0.07 10.43
N ASP A 268 -13.43 -1.14 9.89
CA ASP A 268 -14.64 -1.72 10.47
C ASP A 268 -14.24 -2.44 11.75
N THR A 269 -14.58 -1.87 12.90
CA THR A 269 -14.20 -2.42 14.21
C THR A 269 -14.78 -3.80 14.48
N SER A 270 -15.84 -4.20 13.78
CA SER A 270 -16.41 -5.54 13.91
C SER A 270 -15.52 -6.63 13.32
N MET A 271 -14.52 -6.27 12.52
CA MET A 271 -13.55 -7.17 11.90
C MET A 271 -12.21 -7.23 12.65
N LEU A 272 -12.02 -6.37 13.66
CA LEU A 272 -10.76 -6.26 14.37
C LEU A 272 -10.62 -7.33 15.46
N PRO A 273 -9.45 -7.98 15.59
CA PRO A 273 -9.12 -8.77 16.76
C PRO A 273 -9.31 -8.01 18.07
N SER A 274 -9.84 -8.69 19.09
CA SER A 274 -10.08 -8.08 20.40
C SER A 274 -8.81 -7.50 21.04
N CYS A 275 -7.65 -8.13 20.83
CA CYS A 275 -6.35 -7.66 21.31
C CYS A 275 -5.94 -6.30 20.72
N MET A 276 -6.44 -5.92 19.53
CA MET A 276 -6.21 -4.58 18.98
C MET A 276 -6.87 -3.51 19.83
N MET A 277 -7.95 -3.82 20.56
CA MET A 277 -8.66 -2.85 21.41
C MET A 277 -7.94 -2.55 22.73
N ASN A 278 -6.80 -3.20 23.01
CA ASN A 278 -5.97 -2.83 24.14
C ASN A 278 -5.42 -1.41 23.95
N SER A 279 -5.56 -0.55 24.97
CA SER A 279 -5.05 0.84 24.96
C SER A 279 -3.56 0.98 24.61
N LYS A 280 -2.74 -0.05 24.85
CA LYS A 280 -1.31 -0.09 24.51
C LYS A 280 -1.03 -0.66 23.12
N PHE A 281 -2.03 -1.25 22.46
CA PHE A 281 -1.92 -1.74 21.11
C PHE A 281 -1.97 -0.58 20.13
N GLN A 282 -0.95 -0.45 19.29
CA GLN A 282 -0.82 0.64 18.35
C GLN A 282 -0.43 0.08 17.00
N VAL A 283 -0.90 0.72 15.94
CA VAL A 283 -0.41 0.47 14.58
C VAL A 283 0.10 1.76 13.98
N PHE A 284 1.08 1.65 13.08
CA PHE A 284 1.64 2.76 12.36
C PHE A 284 1.86 2.39 10.90
N GLY A 285 1.93 3.39 10.02
CA GLY A 285 1.99 3.08 8.60
C GLY A 285 2.20 4.26 7.67
N ILE A 286 2.10 3.97 6.39
CA ILE A 286 2.12 4.97 5.31
C ILE A 286 1.07 4.65 4.26
N HIS A 287 0.59 5.70 3.61
CA HIS A 287 -0.24 5.59 2.42
C HIS A 287 0.60 5.97 1.20
N VAL A 288 0.52 5.16 0.14
CA VAL A 288 1.15 5.38 -1.15
C VAL A 288 0.05 5.44 -2.20
N PHE A 289 -0.17 6.63 -2.74
CA PHE A 289 -1.17 6.92 -3.75
C PHE A 289 -0.55 6.76 -5.13
N LEU A 290 -1.17 5.90 -5.94
CA LEU A 290 -0.76 5.56 -7.30
C LEU A 290 -1.41 6.48 -8.34
N ARG A 291 -2.39 7.27 -7.91
CA ARG A 291 -3.17 8.24 -8.69
C ARG A 291 -3.39 9.49 -7.85
N ASP A 292 -4.02 10.50 -8.43
CA ASP A 292 -4.43 11.65 -7.66
C ASP A 292 -5.43 11.24 -6.57
N HIS A 293 -5.13 11.56 -5.31
CA HIS A 293 -5.98 11.24 -4.16
C HIS A 293 -7.38 11.85 -4.26
N SER A 294 -7.54 12.93 -5.03
CA SER A 294 -8.84 13.53 -5.30
C SER A 294 -9.74 12.64 -6.17
N GLU A 295 -9.20 11.60 -6.83
CA GLU A 295 -9.97 10.60 -7.56
C GLU A 295 -10.55 9.50 -6.65
N LEU A 296 -10.02 9.33 -5.43
CA LEU A 296 -10.45 8.31 -4.46
C LEU A 296 -11.66 8.79 -3.64
N VAL A 297 -12.72 9.22 -4.33
CA VAL A 297 -13.90 9.84 -3.69
C VAL A 297 -14.92 8.80 -3.26
N CYS A 298 -15.33 8.87 -1.99
CA CYS A 298 -16.45 8.10 -1.45
C CYS A 298 -17.73 8.94 -1.53
N THR A 299 -18.56 8.74 -2.56
CA THR A 299 -19.87 9.41 -2.65
C THR A 299 -20.95 8.60 -1.93
N ARG A 300 -21.51 9.16 -0.84
CA ARG A 300 -22.63 8.55 -0.07
C ARG A 300 -23.86 8.21 -0.94
N LYS A 301 -24.03 8.89 -2.08
CA LYS A 301 -25.19 8.75 -2.97
C LYS A 301 -25.19 7.42 -3.74
N LEU A 302 -24.01 6.93 -4.16
CA LEU A 302 -23.87 5.68 -4.91
C LEU A 302 -24.06 4.44 -4.04
N GLU A 303 -23.67 4.50 -2.77
CA GLU A 303 -23.81 3.37 -1.83
C GLU A 303 -25.28 3.08 -1.50
N LYS A 304 -26.11 4.12 -1.28
CA LYS A 304 -27.56 3.97 -1.12
C LYS A 304 -28.27 3.46 -2.37
N LEU A 305 -27.78 3.81 -3.56
CA LEU A 305 -28.35 3.34 -4.83
C LEU A 305 -28.00 1.87 -5.11
N ARG A 306 -26.75 1.44 -4.84
CA ARG A 306 -26.34 0.03 -4.98
C ARG A 306 -27.02 -0.89 -3.97
N LEU A 307 -27.25 -0.43 -2.74
CA LEU A 307 -28.01 -1.20 -1.73
C LEU A 307 -29.48 -1.38 -2.12
N LYS A 308 -30.08 -0.42 -2.84
CA LYS A 308 -31.44 -0.56 -3.40
C LYS A 308 -31.52 -1.47 -4.62
N GLN A 309 -30.41 -1.73 -5.30
CA GLN A 309 -30.38 -2.50 -6.55
C GLN A 309 -30.00 -3.97 -6.38
N ARG A 310 -29.65 -4.45 -5.17
CA ARG A 310 -29.49 -5.91 -4.97
C ARG A 310 -30.87 -6.57 -4.90
N PRO A 311 -31.26 -7.41 -5.86
CA PRO A 311 -32.38 -8.31 -5.68
C PRO A 311 -32.01 -9.27 -4.55
N SER A 312 -32.96 -9.54 -3.66
CA SER A 312 -32.85 -10.58 -2.64
C SER A 312 -32.84 -11.95 -3.29
N GLU A 313 -31.74 -12.33 -3.93
CA GLU A 313 -31.58 -13.64 -4.54
C GLU A 313 -30.83 -14.55 -3.55
N LEU A 314 -31.60 -15.38 -2.85
CA LEU A 314 -31.12 -16.48 -2.04
C LEU A 314 -30.50 -17.53 -2.99
N VAL A 315 -29.20 -17.43 -3.23
CA VAL A 315 -28.47 -18.49 -3.95
C VAL A 315 -28.19 -19.64 -2.97
N PRO A 316 -28.62 -20.88 -3.27
CA PRO A 316 -28.29 -22.03 -2.46
C PRO A 316 -26.78 -22.29 -2.49
N VAL A 317 -26.18 -22.46 -1.31
CA VAL A 317 -24.76 -22.80 -1.17
C VAL A 317 -24.55 -24.25 -1.60
N THR A 318 -24.05 -24.46 -2.81
CA THR A 318 -23.57 -25.76 -3.26
C THR A 318 -22.18 -25.99 -2.66
N GLN A 319 -22.06 -27.02 -1.81
CA GLN A 319 -20.80 -27.41 -1.19
C GLN A 319 -19.83 -27.95 -2.24
N ILE A 320 -18.68 -27.30 -2.40
CA ILE A 320 -17.55 -27.78 -3.21
C ILE A 320 -16.65 -28.62 -2.29
N PRO A 321 -16.28 -29.86 -2.66
CA PRO A 321 -15.41 -30.68 -1.84
C PRO A 321 -13.96 -30.17 -1.90
N ILE A 322 -13.40 -29.92 -0.72
CA ILE A 322 -12.00 -29.52 -0.54
C ILE A 322 -11.13 -30.79 -0.59
N GLN A 323 -10.31 -30.94 -1.62
CA GLN A 323 -9.20 -31.90 -1.60
C GLN A 323 -8.06 -31.32 -0.77
N ARG A 324 -7.72 -31.99 0.34
CA ARG A 324 -6.54 -31.72 1.15
C ARG A 324 -5.34 -32.45 0.56
N THR A 325 -4.33 -31.71 0.12
CA THR A 325 -2.98 -32.25 -0.08
C THR A 325 -2.19 -32.00 1.19
N ILE A 326 -1.88 -33.07 1.92
CA ILE A 326 -1.04 -33.05 3.13
C ILE A 326 0.42 -33.04 2.67
N ILE A 327 1.14 -31.96 2.96
CA ILE A 327 2.60 -31.92 2.86
C ILE A 327 3.12 -32.10 4.30
N ASN A 328 3.79 -33.23 4.53
CA ASN A 328 4.50 -33.50 5.79
C ASN A 328 5.75 -32.61 5.84
N ALA A 329 5.87 -31.80 6.88
CA ALA A 329 7.09 -31.08 7.21
C ALA A 329 7.82 -31.82 8.34
N ASP A 330 9.12 -32.01 8.16
CA ASP A 330 10.01 -32.65 9.13
C ASP A 330 10.18 -31.81 10.40
N PRO A 331 10.40 -32.45 11.57
CA PRO A 331 10.56 -31.76 12.84
C PRO A 331 11.95 -31.10 12.98
N ILE A 332 11.96 -29.80 13.26
CA ILE A 332 13.16 -29.02 13.58
C ILE A 332 13.49 -29.13 15.07
N ASN A 333 14.74 -29.47 15.33
CA ASN A 333 15.40 -29.67 16.63
C ASN A 333 15.59 -28.35 17.40
N PRO A 334 15.03 -28.18 18.62
CA PRO A 334 15.22 -26.98 19.42
C PRO A 334 16.29 -27.21 20.49
N ASN A 335 17.56 -26.94 20.20
CA ASN A 335 18.63 -26.88 21.21
C ASN A 335 19.78 -25.96 20.75
N ALA A 336 19.73 -24.69 21.17
CA ALA A 336 20.86 -23.78 21.43
C ALA A 336 20.27 -22.44 21.94
N ILE A 337 20.23 -22.15 23.25
CA ILE A 337 21.28 -21.48 24.07
C ILE A 337 21.50 -20.03 23.58
N SER A 338 21.52 -18.94 24.36
CA SER A 338 21.34 -18.63 25.80
C SER A 338 21.06 -17.12 25.90
N VAL A 339 20.29 -16.70 26.91
CA VAL A 339 19.98 -15.30 27.21
C VAL A 339 20.87 -14.83 28.36
N ASP A 340 21.63 -13.76 28.15
CA ASP A 340 22.19 -12.93 29.22
C ASP A 340 21.30 -11.71 29.43
N SER A 341 20.94 -11.49 30.69
CA SER A 341 20.14 -10.39 31.19
C SER A 341 21.00 -9.47 32.04
N ASP A 342 21.05 -8.19 31.68
CA ASP A 342 21.13 -7.08 32.65
C ASP A 342 20.95 -5.76 31.89
N ASP A 343 19.91 -5.00 32.25
CA ASP A 343 20.10 -3.70 32.90
C ASP A 343 18.77 -2.96 33.06
N THR A 344 18.54 -2.54 34.29
CA THR A 344 17.43 -1.69 34.70
C THR A 344 17.90 -0.24 34.65
N ASN A 345 17.18 0.64 33.97
CA ASN A 345 17.22 2.06 34.33
C ASN A 345 15.91 2.79 34.04
N ASN A 346 15.42 3.40 35.11
CA ASN A 346 14.14 4.04 35.27
C ASN A 346 14.31 5.54 34.97
N SER A 347 13.59 6.07 33.97
CA SER A 347 13.45 7.53 33.82
C SER A 347 12.01 7.88 33.47
N SER A 348 11.40 8.62 34.40
CA SER A 348 10.09 9.24 34.28
C SER A 348 10.14 10.33 33.21
N ASN A 349 9.25 10.29 32.22
CA ASN A 349 9.04 11.44 31.34
C ASN A 349 7.56 11.73 31.09
N ARG A 350 7.24 13.01 31.24
CA ARG A 350 5.91 13.63 31.09
C ARG A 350 5.38 13.43 29.67
N ILE A 351 4.12 13.01 29.58
CA ILE A 351 3.38 12.89 28.34
C ILE A 351 2.87 14.28 27.95
N SER A 352 3.34 14.78 26.80
CA SER A 352 2.79 15.92 26.07
C SER A 352 2.08 15.36 24.83
N ILE A 353 0.76 15.55 24.75
CA ILE A 353 -0.08 15.09 23.63
C ILE A 353 -0.17 16.23 22.60
N HIS A 354 0.38 16.03 21.40
CA HIS A 354 0.18 16.92 20.25
C HIS A 354 -0.99 16.42 19.38
N TRP A 355 -1.89 17.34 19.01
CA TRP A 355 -3.25 17.12 18.50
C TRP A 355 -3.41 17.24 16.96
N THR A 356 -2.40 16.95 16.15
CA THR A 356 -2.41 17.36 14.73
C THR A 356 -3.17 16.44 13.76
N ASP A 357 -3.42 15.18 14.10
CA ASP A 357 -4.09 14.24 13.16
C ASP A 357 -5.63 14.25 13.27
N ILE A 358 -6.18 14.73 14.39
CA ILE A 358 -7.63 14.81 14.59
C ILE A 358 -8.19 16.08 13.93
N GLU A 359 -7.43 17.17 13.84
CA GLU A 359 -7.93 18.45 13.32
C GLU A 359 -8.34 18.40 11.85
N CYS A 360 -7.66 17.63 10.98
CA CYS A 360 -8.07 17.46 9.58
C CYS A 360 -9.43 16.73 9.45
N PHE A 361 -9.68 15.73 10.33
CA PHE A 361 -10.93 14.96 10.32
C PHE A 361 -12.07 15.71 11.02
N LEU A 362 -11.78 16.42 12.11
CA LEU A 362 -12.75 17.29 12.79
C LEU A 362 -13.19 18.45 11.88
N TYR A 363 -12.29 19.07 11.10
CA TYR A 363 -12.69 20.13 10.16
C TYR A 363 -13.63 19.62 9.06
N LEU A 364 -13.40 18.41 8.51
CA LEU A 364 -14.29 17.81 7.52
C LEU A 364 -15.64 17.35 8.11
N CYS A 365 -15.65 16.87 9.36
CA CYS A 365 -16.89 16.54 10.07
C CYS A 365 -17.68 17.78 10.52
N LEU A 366 -17.03 18.84 11.00
CA LEU A 366 -17.67 20.10 11.39
C LEU A 366 -18.24 20.86 10.20
N CYS A 367 -17.56 20.85 9.04
CA CYS A 367 -18.13 21.41 7.80
C CYS A 367 -19.36 20.64 7.30
N SER A 368 -19.51 19.36 7.66
CA SER A 368 -20.68 18.55 7.30
C SER A 368 -21.88 18.76 8.24
N LEU A 369 -21.67 19.33 9.44
CA LEU A 369 -22.72 19.65 10.42
C LEU A 369 -23.23 21.09 10.31
N LEU A 370 -22.54 21.96 9.58
CA LEU A 370 -22.93 23.36 9.35
C LEU A 370 -23.74 23.57 8.05
N VAL A 371 -24.05 22.50 7.30
CA VAL A 371 -24.84 22.53 6.05
C VAL A 371 -26.09 21.63 6.14
N LEU A 372 -26.60 21.39 7.35
CA LEU A 372 -27.90 20.75 7.58
C LEU A 372 -28.81 21.63 8.42
#